data_AF-A0A0S4IMX3-F1
#
_entry.id   AF-A0A0S4IMX3-F1
#
_cell.length_a   1.000
_cell.length_b   1.000
_cell.length_c   1.000
_cell.angle_alpha   90.00
_cell.angle_beta   90.00
_cell.angle_gamma   90.00
#
_symmetry.space_group_name_H-M   'P 1'
#
loop_
_entity.id
_entity.type
_entity.pdbx_description
1 polymer ?
#
loop_
_entity_poly.entity_id
_entity_poly.type
_entity_poly.pdbx_seq_one_letter_code
_entity_poly.pdbx_strand_id
1 'polypeptide(L)'
;GTYLLSGLLGRGKFSIVDFQNASLAGGVAMGTAANMLCKPYGALMVGTAAGAVSTFGYRWLQPRLERWIGLMDTCGVHNLHGMPGVVGALVGVLVTAAAKSEDYAATGFAWTDVWINVETKEQSIQGLVGFQFATLFCSWGIAVVGGVVTALFLRVVPIENLSEFFTDDAEWEIEAAQEIGIEQHQQELVQVVHDEAVHVFVSRSPALGFSEAVVPPTQFQLGDAAHHE
;
A
#
# COMPACT_ATOMS: atom_id res chain seq x y z
N GLY A 1 -10.14 -9.34 -0.84
CA GLY A 1 -10.61 -8.21 -0.01
C GLY A 1 -10.56 -6.91 -0.77
N THR A 2 -9.39 -6.57 -1.31
CA THR A 2 -9.08 -5.33 -2.03
C THR A 2 -10.13 -4.89 -3.03
N TYR A 3 -10.47 -5.73 -4.01
CA TYR A 3 -11.46 -5.41 -5.04
C TYR A 3 -12.82 -5.03 -4.45
N LEU A 4 -13.35 -5.87 -3.54
CA LEU A 4 -14.66 -5.65 -2.93
C LEU A 4 -14.70 -4.35 -2.13
N LEU A 5 -13.69 -4.13 -1.29
CA LEU A 5 -13.68 -2.95 -0.42
C LEU A 5 -13.36 -1.66 -1.20
N SER A 6 -12.53 -1.73 -2.24
CA SER A 6 -12.23 -0.62 -3.14
C SER A 6 -13.50 -0.13 -3.84
N GLY A 7 -14.33 -1.05 -4.35
CA GLY A 7 -15.62 -0.74 -4.94
C GLY A 7 -16.62 -0.20 -3.93
N LEU A 8 -16.70 -0.79 -2.74
CA LEU A 8 -17.61 -0.36 -1.67
C LEU A 8 -17.29 1.05 -1.17
N LEU A 9 -16.03 1.29 -0.77
CA LEU A 9 -15.59 2.60 -0.26
C LEU A 9 -15.50 3.65 -1.36
N GLY A 10 -15.34 3.22 -2.61
CA GLY A 10 -15.32 4.08 -3.79
C GLY A 10 -16.67 4.37 -4.41
N ARG A 11 -17.78 3.91 -3.80
CA ARG A 11 -19.14 4.08 -4.34
C ARG A 11 -19.24 3.61 -5.80
N GLY A 12 -18.65 2.46 -6.09
CA GLY A 12 -18.59 1.87 -7.43
C GLY A 12 -17.37 2.27 -8.26
N LYS A 13 -16.52 3.19 -7.79
CA LYS A 13 -15.25 3.55 -8.44
C LYS A 13 -14.05 2.88 -7.77
N PHE A 14 -13.23 2.22 -8.58
CA PHE A 14 -12.03 1.57 -8.09
C PHE A 14 -10.80 2.49 -8.20
N SER A 15 -9.80 2.28 -7.35
CA SER A 15 -8.53 3.01 -7.38
C SER A 15 -7.42 2.06 -7.73
N ILE A 16 -6.57 2.44 -8.67
CA ILE A 16 -5.43 1.63 -9.08
C ILE A 16 -4.43 1.44 -7.94
N VAL A 17 -4.27 2.45 -7.07
CA VAL A 17 -3.38 2.42 -5.90
C VAL A 17 -3.79 1.30 -4.93
N ASP A 18 -5.10 1.08 -4.77
CA ASP A 18 -5.58 -0.02 -3.93
C ASP A 18 -5.14 -1.37 -4.51
N PHE A 19 -5.22 -1.55 -5.83
CA PHE A 19 -4.86 -2.82 -6.46
C PHE A 19 -3.35 -3.06 -6.49
N GLN A 20 -2.57 -2.03 -6.78
CA GLN A 20 -1.11 -2.14 -6.83
C GLN A 20 -0.53 -2.50 -5.47
N ASN A 21 -1.09 -1.95 -4.40
CA ASN A 21 -0.55 -2.14 -3.06
C ASN A 21 -1.35 -3.15 -2.25
N ALA A 22 -2.64 -2.90 -1.99
CA ALA A 22 -3.41 -3.72 -1.05
C ALA A 22 -3.64 -5.16 -1.52
N SER A 23 -3.43 -5.50 -2.80
CA SER A 23 -3.44 -6.90 -3.25
C SER A 23 -2.26 -7.71 -2.69
N LEU A 24 -1.13 -7.06 -2.40
CA LEU A 24 0.08 -7.66 -1.83
C LEU A 24 -0.04 -7.92 -0.32
N ALA A 25 -1.00 -7.27 0.35
CA ALA A 25 -1.22 -7.37 1.80
C ALA A 25 -1.48 -8.81 2.27
N GLY A 26 -2.03 -9.68 1.41
CA GLY A 26 -2.23 -11.09 1.74
C GLY A 26 -0.92 -11.84 1.95
N GLY A 27 0.12 -11.53 1.17
CA GLY A 27 1.46 -12.09 1.35
C GLY A 27 2.09 -11.61 2.66
N VAL A 28 1.97 -10.31 2.97
CA VAL A 28 2.43 -9.73 4.24
C VAL A 28 1.77 -10.43 5.44
N ALA A 29 0.45 -10.59 5.41
CA ALA A 29 -0.29 -11.22 6.50
C ALA A 29 -0.03 -12.73 6.64
N MET A 30 0.32 -13.43 5.56
CA MET A 30 0.68 -14.85 5.64
C MET A 30 2.13 -15.09 6.01
N GLY A 31 2.99 -14.06 6.05
CA GLY A 31 4.43 -14.20 6.27
C GLY A 31 4.80 -15.02 7.50
N THR A 32 4.22 -14.72 8.66
CA THR A 32 4.48 -15.46 9.91
C THR A 32 4.02 -16.92 9.83
N ALA A 33 2.88 -17.18 9.20
CA ALA A 33 2.27 -18.52 9.15
C ALA A 33 2.62 -19.29 7.86
N ALA A 34 3.55 -18.79 7.04
CA ALA A 34 3.85 -19.36 5.72
C ALA A 34 4.44 -20.77 5.80
N ASN A 35 5.24 -21.04 6.84
CA ASN A 35 5.80 -22.37 7.12
C ASN A 35 4.97 -23.15 8.16
N MET A 36 3.90 -22.57 8.70
CA MET A 36 3.02 -23.24 9.65
C MET A 36 1.94 -24.02 8.90
N LEU A 37 1.43 -25.09 9.50
CA LEU A 37 0.36 -25.90 8.93
C LEU A 37 -0.97 -25.13 8.91
N CYS A 38 -1.15 -24.31 7.89
CA CYS A 38 -2.39 -23.59 7.61
C CYS A 38 -3.15 -24.28 6.50
N LYS A 39 -4.44 -24.57 6.72
CA LYS A 39 -5.29 -25.15 5.68
C LYS A 39 -5.51 -24.13 4.55
N PRO A 40 -5.64 -24.55 3.28
CA PRO A 40 -5.76 -23.63 2.14
C PRO A 40 -6.88 -22.60 2.29
N TYR A 41 -8.03 -22.99 2.85
CA TYR A 41 -9.13 -22.05 3.10
C TYR A 41 -8.77 -20.98 4.15
N GLY A 42 -7.95 -21.31 5.15
CA GLY A 42 -7.46 -20.37 6.15
C GLY A 42 -6.59 -19.30 5.52
N ALA A 43 -5.65 -19.70 4.66
CA ALA A 43 -4.80 -18.78 3.91
C ALA A 43 -5.62 -17.84 3.01
N LEU A 44 -6.65 -18.37 2.31
CA LEU A 44 -7.56 -17.57 1.50
C LEU A 44 -8.36 -16.55 2.32
N MET A 45 -8.84 -16.95 3.51
CA MET A 45 -9.55 -16.05 4.42
C MET A 45 -8.65 -14.94 4.93
N VAL A 46 -7.43 -15.27 5.39
CA VAL A 46 -6.45 -14.29 5.87
C VAL A 46 -6.06 -13.32 4.76
N GLY A 47 -5.72 -13.81 3.57
CA GLY A 47 -5.37 -12.94 2.44
C GLY A 47 -6.53 -12.02 2.03
N THR A 48 -7.76 -12.53 2.06
CA THR A 48 -8.96 -11.74 1.78
C THR A 48 -9.18 -10.64 2.82
N ALA A 49 -9.04 -10.97 4.11
CA ALA A 49 -9.18 -10.03 5.22
C ALA A 49 -8.06 -8.98 5.21
N ALA A 50 -6.80 -9.39 5.03
CA ALA A 50 -5.65 -8.50 4.96
C ALA A 50 -5.75 -7.50 3.81
N GLY A 51 -6.18 -7.94 2.62
CA GLY A 51 -6.43 -7.04 1.50
C GLY A 51 -7.57 -6.04 1.78
N ALA A 52 -8.59 -6.44 2.55
CA ALA A 52 -9.64 -5.50 2.98
C ALA A 52 -9.11 -4.49 4.02
N VAL A 53 -8.38 -4.95 5.04
CA VAL A 53 -7.75 -4.07 6.04
C VAL A 53 -6.82 -3.05 5.37
N SER A 54 -6.01 -3.49 4.41
CA SER A 54 -5.09 -2.62 3.67
C SER A 54 -5.84 -1.57 2.83
N THR A 55 -6.88 -1.97 2.08
CA THR A 55 -7.72 -1.02 1.32
C THR A 55 -8.47 -0.04 2.21
N PHE A 56 -8.95 -0.48 3.38
CA PHE A 56 -9.52 0.43 4.38
C PHE A 56 -8.47 1.47 4.82
N GLY A 57 -7.24 1.02 5.02
CA GLY A 57 -6.08 1.86 5.28
C GLY A 57 -5.93 3.00 4.30
N TYR A 58 -5.75 2.66 3.02
CA TYR A 58 -5.57 3.63 1.93
C TYR A 58 -6.76 4.60 1.80
N ARG A 59 -7.99 4.09 1.85
CA ARG A 59 -9.19 4.88 1.55
C ARG A 59 -9.68 5.75 2.71
N TRP A 60 -9.47 5.30 3.95
CA TRP A 60 -10.11 5.93 5.12
C TRP A 60 -9.09 6.37 6.16
N LEU A 61 -8.12 5.52 6.49
CA LEU A 61 -7.20 5.75 7.62
C LEU A 61 -6.07 6.70 7.26
N GLN A 62 -5.36 6.47 6.16
CA GLN A 62 -4.21 7.29 5.75
C GLN A 62 -4.57 8.78 5.60
N PRO A 63 -5.65 9.17 4.88
CA PRO A 63 -6.06 10.58 4.78
C PRO A 63 -6.50 11.18 6.12
N ARG A 64 -6.79 10.36 7.13
CA ARG A 64 -7.13 10.80 8.49
C ARG A 64 -5.88 10.96 9.34
N LEU A 65 -4.94 10.01 9.28
CA LEU A 65 -3.65 10.13 9.96
C LEU A 65 -2.88 11.37 9.49
N GLU A 66 -2.90 11.63 8.18
CA GLU A 66 -2.31 12.86 7.62
C GLU A 66 -2.96 14.12 8.21
N ARG A 67 -4.30 14.18 8.26
CA ARG A 67 -5.02 15.35 8.79
C ARG A 67 -4.97 15.49 10.32
N TRP A 68 -4.92 14.40 11.06
CA TRP A 68 -5.02 14.42 12.52
C TRP A 68 -3.67 14.62 13.21
N ILE A 69 -2.63 13.99 12.67
CA ILE A 69 -1.30 13.97 13.29
C ILE A 69 -0.19 14.40 12.34
N GLY A 70 -0.50 14.83 11.11
CA GLY A 70 0.50 15.23 10.13
C GLY A 70 1.36 14.08 9.63
N LEU A 71 0.89 12.82 9.78
CA LEU A 71 1.67 11.65 9.38
C LEU A 71 1.57 11.45 7.87
N MET A 72 2.58 11.91 7.15
CA MET A 72 2.73 11.68 5.72
C MET A 72 3.31 10.27 5.47
N ASP A 73 2.58 9.47 4.72
CA ASP A 73 2.96 8.12 4.31
C ASP A 73 2.83 8.01 2.78
N THR A 74 3.86 8.42 2.06
CA THR A 74 3.85 8.56 0.59
C THR A 74 3.39 7.29 -0.13
N CYS A 75 3.93 6.13 0.26
CA CYS A 75 3.61 4.85 -0.38
C CYS A 75 2.47 4.10 0.32
N GLY A 76 1.97 4.61 1.46
CA GLY A 76 1.00 3.90 2.30
C GLY A 76 1.59 2.64 2.94
N VAL A 77 2.88 2.65 3.33
CA VAL A 77 3.55 1.49 3.93
C VAL A 77 2.88 1.04 5.22
N HIS A 78 2.22 1.95 5.94
CA HIS A 78 1.42 1.58 7.10
C HIS A 78 0.24 0.68 6.71
N ASN A 79 -0.39 0.94 5.57
CA ASN A 79 -1.55 0.20 5.10
C ASN A 79 -1.17 -1.13 4.47
N LEU A 80 -0.02 -1.22 3.82
CA LEU A 80 0.45 -2.44 3.17
C LEU A 80 1.27 -3.34 4.09
N HIS A 81 2.20 -2.77 4.86
CA HIS A 81 3.12 -3.53 5.71
C HIS A 81 2.69 -3.51 7.17
N GLY A 82 2.40 -2.32 7.72
CA GLY A 82 2.10 -2.14 9.14
C GLY A 82 0.89 -2.93 9.61
N MET A 83 -0.32 -2.55 9.14
CA MET A 83 -1.55 -3.23 9.58
C MET A 83 -1.62 -4.70 9.15
N PRO A 84 -1.29 -5.08 7.89
CA PRO A 84 -1.28 -6.50 7.51
C PRO A 84 -0.22 -7.32 8.24
N GLY A 85 0.92 -6.72 8.62
CA GLY A 85 1.93 -7.37 9.46
C GLY A 85 1.41 -7.69 10.86
N VAL A 86 0.65 -6.77 11.48
CA VAL A 86 -0.03 -7.04 12.76
C VAL A 86 -1.07 -8.16 12.61
N VAL A 87 -1.85 -8.15 11.52
CA VAL A 87 -2.77 -9.27 11.20
C VAL A 87 -2.00 -10.58 11.11
N GLY A 88 -0.86 -10.60 10.43
CA GLY A 88 -0.03 -11.80 10.29
C GLY A 88 0.55 -12.32 11.60
N ALA A 89 1.00 -11.42 12.49
CA ALA A 89 1.44 -11.80 13.82
C ALA A 89 0.31 -12.45 14.64
N LEU A 90 -0.91 -11.89 14.57
CA LEU A 90 -2.08 -12.47 15.25
C LEU A 90 -2.49 -13.82 14.64
N VAL A 91 -2.40 -13.97 13.32
CA VAL A 91 -2.61 -15.27 12.66
C VAL A 91 -1.56 -16.28 13.12
N GLY A 92 -0.29 -15.87 13.23
CA GLY A 92 0.77 -16.69 13.81
C GLY A 92 0.43 -17.17 15.22
N VAL A 93 -0.04 -16.28 16.10
CA VAL A 93 -0.53 -16.63 17.44
C VAL A 93 -1.64 -17.69 17.38
N LEU A 94 -2.65 -17.49 16.53
CA LEU A 94 -3.78 -18.41 16.42
C LEU A 94 -3.37 -19.78 15.89
N VAL A 95 -2.52 -19.81 14.86
CA VAL A 95 -2.02 -21.07 14.28
C VAL A 95 -1.14 -21.79 15.30
N THR A 96 -0.26 -21.09 16.02
CA THR A 96 0.54 -21.65 17.12
C THR A 96 -0.35 -22.29 18.18
N ALA A 97 -1.39 -21.58 18.62
CA ALA A 97 -2.29 -22.04 19.68
C ALA A 97 -3.11 -23.28 19.25
N ALA A 98 -3.44 -23.38 17.96
CA ALA A 98 -4.24 -24.47 17.42
C ALA A 98 -3.41 -25.67 16.93
N ALA A 99 -2.08 -25.53 16.84
CA ALA A 99 -1.23 -26.53 16.24
C ALA A 99 -1.18 -27.81 17.12
N LYS A 100 -1.14 -28.98 16.46
CA LYS A 100 -1.01 -30.30 17.09
C LYS A 100 0.02 -31.18 16.39
N SER A 101 0.83 -31.90 17.16
CA SER A 101 1.88 -32.79 16.64
C SER A 101 1.36 -33.81 15.62
N GLU A 102 0.14 -34.31 15.83
CA GLU A 102 -0.47 -35.34 14.99
C GLU A 102 -0.79 -34.81 13.59
N ASP A 103 -1.21 -33.54 13.49
CA ASP A 103 -1.56 -32.92 12.22
C ASP A 103 -0.31 -32.76 11.32
N TYR A 104 0.86 -32.54 11.92
CA TYR A 104 2.13 -32.44 11.20
C TYR A 104 2.65 -33.81 10.79
N ALA A 105 2.55 -34.81 11.67
CA ALA A 105 2.93 -36.20 11.34
C ALA A 105 2.16 -36.72 10.10
N ALA A 106 0.89 -36.34 9.95
CA ALA A 106 0.08 -36.69 8.79
C ALA A 106 0.55 -36.05 7.46
N THR A 107 1.34 -34.98 7.53
CA THR A 107 1.85 -34.26 6.35
C THR A 107 3.24 -34.74 5.91
N GLY A 108 3.92 -35.54 6.73
CA GLY A 108 5.31 -35.96 6.51
C GLY A 108 6.36 -34.92 6.89
N PHE A 109 5.97 -33.76 7.44
CA PHE A 109 6.87 -32.74 7.95
C PHE A 109 7.05 -32.88 9.46
N ALA A 110 8.26 -32.57 9.96
CA ALA A 110 8.51 -32.63 11.39
C ALA A 110 7.92 -31.40 12.07
N TRP A 111 7.25 -31.62 13.20
CA TRP A 111 6.72 -30.53 14.03
C TRP A 111 7.81 -29.53 14.45
N THR A 112 9.04 -30.02 14.65
CA THR A 112 10.23 -29.25 15.00
C THR A 112 10.75 -28.34 13.89
N ASP A 113 10.34 -28.56 12.64
CA ASP A 113 10.73 -27.69 11.51
C ASP A 113 10.09 -26.29 11.64
N VAL A 114 8.98 -26.21 12.37
CA VAL A 114 8.27 -24.96 12.65
C VAL A 114 8.52 -24.48 14.07
N TRP A 115 8.60 -25.41 15.04
CA TRP A 115 8.72 -25.08 16.46
C TRP A 115 9.96 -25.71 17.10
N ILE A 116 11.01 -24.92 17.22
CA ILE A 116 12.27 -25.33 17.85
C ILE A 116 12.02 -25.59 19.36
N ASN A 117 12.64 -26.64 19.92
CA ASN A 117 12.59 -27.04 21.34
C ASN A 117 11.21 -27.46 21.90
N VAL A 118 10.27 -27.87 21.04
CA VAL A 118 8.97 -28.40 21.53
C VAL A 118 9.06 -29.88 21.94
N GLU A 119 9.82 -30.70 21.20
CA GLU A 119 9.95 -32.13 21.50
C GLU A 119 10.74 -32.41 22.79
N THR A 120 11.66 -31.52 23.18
CA THR A 120 12.39 -31.60 24.46
C THR A 120 11.50 -31.30 25.66
N LYS A 121 10.22 -30.97 25.46
CA LYS A 121 9.27 -30.46 26.47
C LYS A 121 9.74 -29.20 27.20
N GLU A 122 10.77 -28.51 26.69
CA GLU A 122 11.26 -27.29 27.30
C GLU A 122 10.30 -26.12 27.10
N GLN A 123 9.43 -26.18 26.07
CA GLN A 123 8.46 -25.13 25.76
C GLN A 123 7.05 -25.69 25.57
N SER A 124 6.10 -25.15 26.34
CA SER A 124 4.67 -25.41 26.17
C SER A 124 4.09 -24.58 25.02
N ILE A 125 2.96 -25.00 24.45
CA ILE A 125 2.22 -24.20 23.44
C ILE A 125 1.91 -22.80 23.96
N GLN A 126 1.59 -22.68 25.25
CA GLN A 126 1.34 -21.39 25.91
C GLN A 126 2.61 -20.53 25.95
N GLY A 127 3.78 -21.14 26.17
CA GLY A 127 5.08 -20.46 26.06
C GLY A 127 5.35 -19.95 24.65
N LEU A 128 5.10 -20.77 23.63
CA LEU A 128 5.26 -20.37 22.22
C LEU A 128 4.32 -19.22 21.83
N VAL A 129 3.06 -19.29 22.25
CA VAL A 129 2.11 -18.18 22.08
C VAL A 129 2.60 -16.92 22.79
N GLY A 130 3.14 -17.05 24.00
CA GLY A 130 3.76 -15.95 24.73
C GLY A 130 4.92 -15.33 23.95
N PHE A 131 5.78 -16.15 23.34
CA PHE A 131 6.86 -15.66 22.49
C PHE A 131 6.36 -14.96 21.24
N GLN A 132 5.29 -15.41 20.60
CA GLN A 132 4.69 -14.72 19.44
C GLN A 132 4.18 -13.32 19.80
N PHE A 133 3.55 -13.16 20.98
CA PHE A 133 3.17 -11.83 21.45
C PHE A 133 4.40 -10.99 21.81
N ALA A 134 5.38 -11.58 22.48
CA ALA A 134 6.62 -10.88 22.84
C ALA A 134 7.34 -10.38 21.59
N THR A 135 7.47 -11.19 20.54
CA THR A 135 8.12 -10.78 19.29
C THR A 135 7.35 -9.66 18.59
N LEU A 136 6.02 -9.68 18.56
CA LEU A 136 5.20 -8.59 18.03
C LEU A 136 5.50 -7.26 18.75
N PHE A 137 5.44 -7.25 20.09
CA PHE A 137 5.65 -6.01 20.87
C PHE A 137 7.12 -5.56 20.86
N CYS A 138 8.07 -6.49 20.90
CA CYS A 138 9.49 -6.17 20.75
C CYS A 138 9.77 -5.55 19.37
N SER A 139 9.24 -6.12 18.29
CA SER A 139 9.43 -5.61 16.94
C SER A 139 8.81 -4.21 16.79
N TRP A 140 7.59 -4.01 17.31
CA TRP A 140 6.95 -2.70 17.33
C TRP A 140 7.75 -1.68 18.14
N GLY A 141 8.22 -2.05 19.33
CA GLY A 141 9.04 -1.18 20.18
C GLY A 141 10.36 -0.78 19.51
N ILE A 142 11.08 -1.74 18.92
CA ILE A 142 12.31 -1.48 18.17
C ILE A 142 12.04 -0.58 16.97
N ALA A 143 10.96 -0.81 16.22
CA ALA A 143 10.61 0.02 15.07
C ALA A 143 10.31 1.48 15.48
N VAL A 144 9.57 1.69 16.57
CA VAL A 144 9.26 3.05 17.06
C VAL A 144 10.53 3.75 17.55
N VAL A 145 11.31 3.09 18.41
CA VAL A 145 12.55 3.68 18.96
C VAL A 145 13.56 3.95 17.85
N GLY A 146 13.79 2.98 16.96
CA GLY A 146 14.67 3.12 15.82
C GLY A 146 14.23 4.24 14.88
N GLY A 147 12.93 4.33 14.56
CA GLY A 147 12.38 5.40 13.73
C GLY A 147 12.57 6.79 14.35
N VAL A 148 12.33 6.94 15.66
CA VAL A 148 12.55 8.22 16.37
C VAL A 148 14.03 8.60 16.37
N VAL A 149 14.93 7.66 16.67
CA VAL A 149 16.38 7.90 16.65
C VAL A 149 16.83 8.34 15.26
N THR A 150 16.41 7.63 14.21
CA THR A 150 16.72 7.98 12.82
C THR A 150 16.17 9.37 12.46
N ALA A 151 14.93 9.68 12.86
CA ALA A 151 14.34 10.99 12.58
C ALA A 151 15.10 12.14 13.28
N LEU A 152 15.56 11.94 14.52
CA LEU A 152 16.37 12.93 15.23
C LEU A 152 17.76 13.09 14.60
N PHE A 153 18.35 11.99 14.13
CA PHE A 153 19.61 12.03 13.38
C PHE A 153 19.47 12.80 12.06
N LEU A 154 18.42 12.53 11.27
CA LEU A 154 18.19 13.23 10.01
C LEU A 154 17.97 14.75 10.19
N ARG A 155 17.53 15.21 11.36
CA ARG A 155 17.41 16.65 11.66
C ARG A 155 18.73 17.39 11.80
N VAL A 156 19.84 16.69 12.05
CA VAL A 156 21.16 17.31 12.19
C VAL A 156 22.05 17.13 10.95
N VAL A 157 21.62 16.30 9.99
CA VAL A 157 22.30 16.15 8.71
C VAL A 157 21.92 17.34 7.82
N PRO A 158 22.89 18.07 7.24
CA PRO A 158 22.61 19.13 6.28
C PRO A 158 22.13 18.49 4.97
N ILE A 159 20.82 18.34 4.83
CA ILE A 159 20.15 17.88 3.61
C ILE A 159 19.70 19.12 2.86
N GLU A 160 20.18 19.28 1.63
CA GLU A 160 19.79 20.34 0.72
C GLU A 160 18.41 20.00 0.08
N ASN A 161 17.71 20.98 -0.49
CA ASN A 161 16.46 20.77 -1.24
C ASN A 161 15.26 20.17 -0.47
N LEU A 162 15.10 20.46 0.83
CA LEU A 162 13.95 20.01 1.64
C LEU A 162 12.61 20.72 1.34
N SER A 163 12.54 21.56 0.31
CA SER A 163 11.33 22.31 -0.07
C SER A 163 10.65 21.76 -1.33
N GLU A 164 11.34 20.97 -2.13
CA GLU A 164 10.84 20.40 -3.38
C GLU A 164 10.68 18.89 -3.20
N PHE A 165 9.43 18.44 -3.11
CA PHE A 165 9.10 17.04 -2.90
C PHE A 165 8.48 16.45 -4.16
N PHE A 166 8.86 15.21 -4.48
CA PHE A 166 8.31 14.42 -5.60
C PHE A 166 8.60 14.99 -6.99
N THR A 167 9.69 15.75 -7.13
CA THR A 167 10.20 16.22 -8.41
C THR A 167 11.63 15.71 -8.59
N ASP A 168 11.93 15.20 -9.78
CA ASP A 168 13.24 14.58 -10.07
C ASP A 168 14.29 15.63 -10.44
N ASP A 169 13.89 16.84 -10.82
CA ASP A 169 14.75 17.97 -11.21
C ASP A 169 15.70 18.46 -10.11
N ALA A 170 15.29 18.33 -8.84
CA ALA A 170 16.10 18.69 -7.69
C ALA A 170 17.33 17.76 -7.51
N GLU A 171 17.31 16.55 -8.10
CA GLU A 171 18.32 15.51 -7.88
C GLU A 171 18.96 14.99 -9.19
N TRP A 172 18.27 15.14 -10.32
CA TRP A 172 18.67 14.58 -11.61
C TRP A 172 18.76 15.66 -12.69
N GLU A 173 19.78 15.56 -13.54
CA GLU A 173 19.84 16.35 -14.76
C GLU A 173 18.75 15.87 -15.73
N ILE A 174 17.75 16.73 -15.99
CA ILE A 174 16.70 16.46 -16.98
C ILE A 174 17.13 17.09 -18.30
N GLU A 175 17.25 16.28 -19.35
CA GLU A 175 17.52 16.78 -20.69
C GLU A 175 16.33 17.63 -21.18
N ALA A 176 16.57 18.88 -21.59
CA ALA A 176 15.52 19.80 -22.06
C ALA A 176 14.66 19.24 -23.23
N ALA A 177 15.20 18.30 -24.02
CA ALA A 177 14.45 17.62 -25.06
C ALA A 177 13.37 16.68 -24.50
N GLN A 178 13.57 16.13 -23.30
CA GLN A 178 12.62 15.27 -22.61
C GLN A 178 11.47 16.08 -22.02
N GLU A 179 11.71 17.27 -21.48
CA GLU A 179 10.66 18.17 -21.00
C GLU A 179 9.70 18.59 -22.12
N ILE A 180 10.25 19.07 -23.24
CA ILE A 180 9.46 19.46 -24.41
C ILE A 180 8.66 18.27 -24.97
N GLY A 181 9.28 17.08 -25.01
CA GLY A 181 8.60 15.86 -25.43
C GLY A 181 7.46 15.45 -24.51
N ILE A 182 7.61 15.59 -23.19
CA ILE A 182 6.57 15.28 -22.20
C ILE A 182 5.40 16.27 -22.33
N GLU A 183 5.67 17.57 -22.42
CA GLU A 183 4.63 18.60 -22.56
C GLU A 183 3.83 18.44 -23.86
N GLN A 184 4.53 18.23 -24.98
CA GLN A 184 3.88 18.01 -26.28
C GLN A 184 3.04 16.72 -26.26
N HIS A 185 3.57 15.65 -25.69
CA HIS A 185 2.84 14.39 -25.59
C HIS A 185 1.63 14.49 -24.65
N GLN A 186 1.72 15.22 -23.54
CA GLN A 186 0.57 15.48 -22.66
C GLN A 186 -0.51 16.29 -23.38
N GLN A 187 -0.15 17.32 -24.14
CA GLN A 187 -1.11 18.10 -24.92
C GLN A 187 -1.78 17.23 -26.00
N GLU A 188 -1.01 16.40 -26.70
CA GLU A 188 -1.53 15.49 -27.73
C GLU A 188 -2.50 14.45 -27.13
N LEU A 189 -2.15 13.84 -25.99
CA LEU A 189 -3.02 12.91 -25.27
C LEU A 189 -4.33 13.57 -24.80
N VAL A 190 -4.26 14.79 -24.26
CA VAL A 190 -5.45 15.54 -23.84
C VAL A 190 -6.36 15.82 -25.04
N GLN A 191 -5.78 16.18 -26.18
CA GLN A 191 -6.52 16.44 -27.40
C GLN A 191 -7.18 15.17 -27.96
N VAL A 192 -6.47 14.05 -27.99
CA VAL A 192 -7.02 12.75 -28.43
C VAL A 192 -8.18 12.30 -27.52
N VAL A 193 -8.03 12.42 -26.20
CA VAL A 193 -9.10 12.07 -25.25
C VAL A 193 -10.31 13.01 -25.40
N HIS A 194 -10.07 14.30 -25.66
CA HIS A 194 -11.14 15.25 -25.94
C HIS A 194 -11.91 14.85 -27.21
N ASP A 195 -11.22 14.58 -28.31
CA ASP A 195 -11.82 14.20 -29.58
C ASP A 195 -12.58 12.88 -29.48
N GLU A 196 -12.05 11.87 -28.77
CA GLU A 196 -12.78 10.62 -28.49
C GLU A 196 -14.04 10.86 -27.64
N ALA A 197 -13.94 11.67 -26.58
CA ALA A 197 -15.08 11.96 -25.71
C ALA A 197 -16.20 12.70 -26.48
N VAL A 198 -15.84 13.66 -27.33
CA VAL A 198 -16.76 14.36 -28.23
C VAL A 198 -17.38 13.38 -29.23
N HIS A 199 -16.57 12.54 -29.89
CA HIS A 199 -17.06 11.55 -30.84
C HIS A 199 -18.04 10.55 -30.20
N VAL A 200 -17.75 10.06 -28.99
CA VAL A 200 -18.64 9.17 -28.23
C VAL A 200 -19.94 9.89 -27.82
N PHE A 201 -19.85 11.15 -27.41
CA PHE A 201 -21.02 11.94 -27.00
C PHE A 201 -21.97 12.23 -28.18
N VAL A 202 -21.39 12.58 -29.34
CA VAL A 202 -22.13 12.86 -30.59
C VAL A 202 -22.73 11.58 -31.18
N SER A 203 -21.97 10.49 -31.21
CA SER A 203 -22.45 9.20 -31.76
C SER A 203 -23.54 8.54 -30.91
N ARG A 204 -23.62 8.84 -29.60
CA ARG A 204 -24.62 8.29 -28.68
C ARG A 204 -25.83 9.21 -28.43
N SER A 205 -25.83 10.43 -28.97
CA SER A 205 -26.91 11.40 -28.77
C SER A 205 -27.46 11.98 -30.08
N PRO A 206 -28.04 11.18 -31.01
CA PRO A 206 -28.52 11.73 -32.28
C PRO A 206 -29.82 12.55 -32.17
N ALA A 207 -30.46 12.59 -30.99
CA ALA A 207 -31.89 12.94 -30.88
C ALA A 207 -32.24 14.18 -30.05
N LEU A 208 -31.26 14.91 -29.50
CA LEU A 208 -31.53 16.16 -28.77
C LEU A 208 -30.58 17.23 -29.28
N GLY A 209 -31.10 18.13 -30.13
CA GLY A 209 -30.35 19.21 -30.77
C GLY A 209 -29.81 20.23 -29.76
N PHE A 210 -28.75 19.88 -29.05
CA PHE A 210 -27.97 20.80 -28.25
C PHE A 210 -26.87 21.41 -29.12
N SER A 211 -26.90 22.74 -29.22
CA SER A 211 -25.84 23.57 -29.79
C SER A 211 -24.50 23.21 -29.14
N GLU A 212 -23.43 23.13 -29.94
CA GLU A 212 -22.05 23.04 -29.49
C GLU A 212 -21.81 24.04 -28.35
N ALA A 213 -21.65 23.54 -27.12
CA ALA A 213 -21.07 24.32 -26.06
C ALA A 213 -19.55 24.27 -26.28
N VAL A 214 -19.05 25.22 -27.07
CA VAL A 214 -17.61 25.51 -27.16
C VAL A 214 -17.16 25.92 -25.76
N VAL A 215 -16.55 24.98 -25.03
CA VAL A 215 -15.80 25.32 -23.82
C VAL A 215 -14.48 25.90 -24.32
N PRO A 216 -14.19 27.20 -24.09
CA PRO A 216 -12.94 27.79 -24.55
C PRO A 216 -11.76 27.04 -23.92
N PRO A 217 -10.65 26.86 -24.64
CA PRO A 217 -9.46 26.24 -24.08
C PRO A 217 -9.06 27.04 -22.84
N THR A 218 -8.98 26.36 -21.70
CA THR A 218 -8.36 26.91 -20.51
C THR A 218 -6.93 27.26 -20.91
N GLN A 219 -6.65 28.55 -21.11
CA GLN A 219 -5.27 29.00 -21.30
C GLN A 219 -4.53 28.68 -20.02
N PHE A 220 -3.73 27.62 -20.06
CA PHE A 220 -2.68 27.43 -19.09
C PHE A 220 -1.69 28.56 -19.36
N GLN A 221 -1.73 29.62 -18.54
CA GLN A 221 -0.74 30.68 -18.61
C GLN A 221 0.60 30.05 -18.24
N LEU A 222 1.47 29.90 -19.25
CA LEU A 222 2.90 29.74 -19.05
C LEU A 222 3.33 30.88 -18.10
N GLY A 223 3.72 30.52 -16.88
CA GLY A 223 4.43 31.46 -16.02
C GLY A 223 5.72 31.83 -16.73
N ASP A 224 5.94 33.14 -16.92
CA ASP A 224 7.16 33.69 -17.51
C ASP A 224 8.38 33.26 -16.67
N ALA A 225 9.01 32.16 -17.05
CA ALA A 225 10.38 31.81 -16.65
C ALA A 225 11.34 32.45 -17.66
N ALA A 226 11.37 33.78 -17.68
CA ALA A 226 12.42 34.54 -18.34
C ALA A 226 12.63 35.84 -17.57
N HIS A 227 13.90 36.09 -17.22
CA HIS A 227 14.44 37.21 -16.47
C HIS A 227 14.55 36.99 -14.96
N HIS A 228 15.70 36.45 -14.52
CA HIS A 228 16.60 37.21 -13.66
C HIS A 228 18.05 36.75 -13.93
N GLU A 229 18.87 37.72 -14.35
CA GLU A 229 20.34 37.70 -14.27
C GLU A 229 20.81 37.57 -12.81
#